data_AF-A0A1C3K1V6-F1
#
_entry.id   AF-A0A1C3K1V6-F1
#
_cell.length_a   1.000
_cell.length_b   1.000
_cell.length_c   1.000
_cell.angle_alpha   90.00
_cell.angle_beta   90.00
_cell.angle_gamma   90.00
#
_symmetry.space_group_name_H-M   'P 1'
#
loop_
_entity.id
_entity.type
_entity.pdbx_description
1 polymer ?
#
loop_
_entity_poly.entity_id
_entity_poly.type
_entity_poly.pdbx_seq_one_letter_code
_entity_poly.pdbx_strand_id
1 'polypeptide(L)'
;MTMPVLSLPRRLARVGAIAAVTLLAACAQAPKPLYHWGGYQDQVYAHFKGTDGDPVAQIGAMEKQIEEARAADMTLPPGFHAHLGMLYAQVGRDDAVLPQFQTEKTLFPESAVFMDVLMKQPKEKAQ
;
A
#
# COMPACT_ATOMS: atom_id res chain seq x y z
N MET A 1 51.12 42.98 -18.01
CA MET A 1 50.38 42.24 -16.96
C MET A 1 49.98 40.88 -17.51
N THR A 2 50.69 39.82 -17.14
CA THR A 2 50.36 38.44 -17.53
C THR A 2 49.61 37.78 -16.36
N MET A 3 48.34 37.42 -16.57
CA MET A 3 47.55 36.66 -15.59
C MET A 3 48.03 35.21 -15.56
N PRO A 4 48.35 34.61 -14.41
CA PRO A 4 48.66 33.20 -14.32
C PRO A 4 47.39 32.38 -14.59
N VAL A 5 47.45 31.50 -15.60
CA VAL A 5 46.39 30.54 -15.88
C VAL A 5 46.41 29.50 -14.77
N LEU A 6 45.37 29.46 -13.95
CA LEU A 6 45.21 28.48 -12.88
C LEU A 6 44.98 27.09 -13.51
N SER A 7 46.01 26.27 -13.61
CA SER A 7 45.90 24.90 -14.11
C SER A 7 45.28 24.00 -13.05
N LEU A 8 43.99 23.68 -13.20
CA LEU A 8 43.32 22.75 -12.28
C LEU A 8 43.87 21.33 -12.51
N PRO A 9 44.43 20.67 -11.49
CA PRO A 9 44.98 19.33 -11.65
C PRO A 9 43.86 18.37 -12.06
N ARG A 10 44.13 17.54 -13.08
CA ARG A 10 43.19 16.54 -13.63
C ARG A 10 42.53 15.65 -12.56
N ARG A 11 43.16 15.47 -11.39
CA ARG A 11 42.60 14.75 -10.24
C ARG A 11 41.45 15.50 -9.58
N LEU A 12 41.54 16.83 -9.40
CA LEU A 12 40.45 17.64 -8.83
C LEU A 12 39.26 17.75 -9.80
N ALA A 13 39.52 17.86 -11.10
CA ALA A 13 38.45 17.83 -12.11
C ALA A 13 37.70 16.48 -12.13
N ARG A 14 38.42 15.36 -11.95
CA ARG A 14 37.81 14.02 -11.85
C ARG A 14 36.99 13.83 -10.57
N VAL A 15 37.48 14.31 -9.43
CA VAL A 15 36.72 14.28 -8.17
C VAL A 15 35.46 15.13 -8.25
N GLY A 16 35.55 16.33 -8.83
CA GLY A 16 34.39 17.18 -9.07
C GLY A 16 33.35 16.55 -10.00
N ALA A 17 33.79 15.90 -11.08
CA ALA A 17 32.90 15.18 -11.98
C ALA A 17 32.20 13.98 -11.31
N ILE A 18 32.93 13.19 -10.51
CA ILE A 18 32.34 12.07 -9.75
C ILE A 18 31.32 12.58 -8.73
N ALA A 19 31.66 13.63 -7.98
CA ALA A 19 30.76 14.25 -7.00
C ALA A 19 29.47 14.78 -7.66
N ALA A 20 29.59 15.44 -8.82
CA ALA A 20 28.44 15.92 -9.58
C ALA A 20 27.53 14.76 -10.04
N VAL A 21 28.11 13.67 -10.54
CA VAL A 21 27.35 12.48 -10.95
C VAL A 21 26.63 11.82 -9.77
N THR A 22 27.27 11.72 -8.60
CA THR A 22 26.63 11.16 -7.40
C THR A 22 25.49 12.04 -6.86
N LEU A 23 25.63 13.37 -6.92
CA LEU A 23 24.60 14.31 -6.51
C LEU A 23 23.37 14.26 -7.44
N LEU A 24 23.59 14.08 -8.74
CA LEU A 24 22.51 13.91 -9.72
C LEU A 24 21.77 12.57 -9.56
N ALA A 25 22.47 11.50 -9.18
CA ALA A 25 21.86 10.18 -8.95
C ALA A 25 20.98 10.14 -7.69
N ALA A 26 21.28 10.93 -6.66
CA ALA A 26 20.51 10.97 -5.42
C ALA A 26 19.10 11.55 -5.58
N CYS A 27 18.88 12.48 -6.51
CA CYS A 27 17.55 13.05 -6.79
C CYS A 27 16.68 12.15 -7.69
N ALA A 28 17.26 11.16 -8.37
CA ALA A 28 16.55 10.32 -9.33
C ALA A 28 15.86 9.10 -8.68
N GLN A 29 16.15 8.80 -7.41
CA GLN A 29 15.58 7.64 -6.74
C GLN A 29 14.17 7.96 -6.22
N ALA A 30 13.15 7.42 -6.88
CA ALA A 30 11.78 7.50 -6.39
C ALA A 30 11.69 6.80 -5.00
N PRO A 31 10.98 7.40 -4.03
CA PRO A 31 10.79 6.78 -2.72
C PRO A 31 10.03 5.46 -2.88
N LYS A 32 10.46 4.42 -2.14
CA LYS A 32 9.74 3.14 -2.09
C LYS A 32 8.31 3.43 -1.60
N PRO A 33 7.26 2.92 -2.25
CA PRO A 33 5.90 3.09 -1.78
C PRO A 33 5.74 2.46 -0.39
N LEU A 34 4.97 3.14 0.47
CA LEU A 34 4.70 2.67 1.84
C LEU A 34 3.82 1.40 1.85
N TYR A 35 2.95 1.25 0.86
CA TYR A 35 1.97 0.16 0.78
C TYR A 35 1.96 -0.54 -0.56
N HIS A 36 1.58 -1.82 -0.55
CA HIS A 36 1.32 -2.60 -1.75
C HIS A 36 -0.13 -2.41 -2.20
N TRP A 37 -0.35 -1.39 -3.04
CA TRP A 37 -1.68 -1.04 -3.52
C TRP A 37 -2.27 -2.08 -4.49
N GLY A 38 -1.44 -2.71 -5.32
CA GLY A 38 -1.90 -3.71 -6.30
C GLY A 38 -3.12 -3.22 -7.10
N GLY A 39 -4.13 -4.08 -7.22
CA GLY A 39 -5.43 -3.75 -7.83
C GLY A 39 -6.47 -3.20 -6.85
N TYR A 40 -6.12 -2.99 -5.58
CA TYR A 40 -7.10 -2.62 -4.54
C TYR A 40 -7.84 -1.32 -4.83
N GLN A 41 -7.17 -0.31 -5.39
CA GLN A 41 -7.81 0.97 -5.70
C GLN A 41 -8.93 0.80 -6.74
N ASP A 42 -8.71 -0.04 -7.74
CA ASP A 42 -9.71 -0.34 -8.77
C ASP A 42 -10.90 -1.09 -8.16
N GLN A 43 -10.65 -2.02 -7.24
CA GLN A 43 -11.70 -2.75 -6.52
C GLN A 43 -12.58 -1.81 -5.67
N VAL A 44 -11.96 -0.90 -4.92
CA VAL A 44 -12.68 0.11 -4.13
C VAL A 44 -13.50 1.02 -5.03
N TYR A 45 -12.92 1.47 -6.15
CA TYR A 45 -13.63 2.33 -7.10
C TYR A 45 -14.81 1.60 -7.75
N ALA A 46 -14.62 0.34 -8.16
CA ALA A 46 -15.68 -0.49 -8.73
C ALA A 46 -16.81 -0.71 -7.73
N HIS A 47 -16.49 -0.95 -6.45
CA HIS A 47 -17.48 -1.10 -5.38
C HIS A 47 -18.36 0.15 -5.23
N PHE A 48 -17.74 1.33 -5.14
CA PHE A 48 -18.51 2.58 -5.07
C PHE A 48 -19.32 2.89 -6.33
N LYS A 49 -18.92 2.33 -7.48
CA LYS A 49 -19.68 2.41 -8.73
C LYS A 49 -20.78 1.36 -8.85
N GLY A 50 -20.81 0.35 -7.98
CA GLY A 50 -21.67 -0.83 -8.14
C GLY A 50 -21.32 -1.66 -9.37
N THR A 51 -20.04 -1.66 -9.78
CA THR A 51 -19.52 -2.38 -10.94
C THR A 51 -18.47 -3.43 -10.55
N ASP A 52 -18.35 -3.73 -9.26
CA ASP A 52 -17.46 -4.71 -8.62
C ASP A 52 -17.81 -6.17 -8.94
N GLY A 53 -18.96 -6.42 -9.58
CA GLY A 53 -19.31 -7.72 -10.11
C GLY A 53 -19.65 -8.74 -9.01
N ASP A 54 -19.06 -9.92 -9.07
CA ASP A 54 -19.28 -11.01 -8.10
C ASP A 54 -18.39 -10.81 -6.85
N PRO A 55 -18.97 -10.67 -5.64
CA PRO A 55 -18.21 -10.56 -4.39
C PRO A 55 -17.22 -11.71 -4.16
N VAL A 56 -17.52 -12.94 -4.63
CA VAL A 56 -16.62 -14.09 -4.49
C VAL A 56 -15.37 -13.91 -5.35
N ALA A 57 -15.51 -13.37 -6.56
CA ALA A 57 -14.38 -13.05 -7.43
C ALA A 57 -13.52 -11.94 -6.83
N GLN A 58 -14.14 -10.91 -6.23
CA GLN A 58 -13.43 -9.84 -5.54
C GLN A 58 -12.65 -10.34 -4.32
N ILE A 59 -13.25 -11.22 -3.51
CA ILE A 59 -12.57 -11.92 -2.41
C ILE A 59 -11.32 -12.63 -2.92
N GLY A 60 -11.44 -13.44 -3.98
CA GLY A 60 -10.29 -14.17 -4.53
C GLY A 60 -9.18 -13.25 -5.03
N ALA A 61 -9.53 -12.12 -5.66
CA ALA A 61 -8.55 -11.11 -6.08
C ALA A 61 -7.83 -10.47 -4.88
N MET A 62 -8.56 -10.17 -3.80
CA MET A 62 -7.99 -9.59 -2.59
C MET A 62 -7.13 -10.60 -1.81
N GLU A 63 -7.55 -11.86 -1.68
CA GLU A 63 -6.76 -12.94 -1.08
C GLU A 63 -5.44 -13.15 -1.85
N LYS A 64 -5.47 -13.10 -3.19
CA LYS A 64 -4.26 -13.13 -4.00
C LYS A 64 -3.34 -11.94 -3.70
N GLN A 65 -3.90 -10.74 -3.54
CA GLN A 65 -3.11 -9.55 -3.24
C GLN A 65 -2.43 -9.62 -1.86
N ILE A 66 -3.03 -10.32 -0.88
CA ILE A 66 -2.36 -10.60 0.41
C ILE A 66 -1.08 -11.39 0.19
N GLU A 67 -1.13 -12.43 -0.64
CA GLU A 67 0.04 -13.26 -0.91
C GLU A 67 1.09 -12.54 -1.76
N GLU A 68 0.68 -11.68 -2.70
CA GLU A 68 1.60 -10.81 -3.45
C GLU A 68 2.32 -9.82 -2.53
N ALA A 69 1.59 -9.15 -1.63
CA ALA A 69 2.16 -8.21 -0.67
C ALA A 69 3.13 -8.91 0.30
N ARG A 70 2.78 -10.12 0.76
CA ARG A 70 3.65 -10.98 1.57
C ARG A 70 4.93 -11.33 0.82
N ALA A 71 4.83 -11.76 -0.45
CA ALA A 71 5.98 -12.13 -1.27
C ALA A 71 6.90 -10.94 -1.57
N ALA A 72 6.36 -9.72 -1.62
CA ALA A 72 7.10 -8.48 -1.83
C ALA A 72 7.69 -7.88 -0.54
N ASP A 73 7.43 -8.48 0.63
CA ASP A 73 7.74 -7.90 1.95
C ASP A 73 7.21 -6.47 2.08
N MET A 74 5.92 -6.31 1.75
CA MET A 74 5.21 -5.02 1.76
C MET A 74 3.89 -5.12 2.54
N THR A 75 3.53 -4.02 3.19
CA THR A 75 2.28 -3.90 3.94
C THR A 75 1.11 -3.56 3.00
N LEU A 76 -0.06 -4.15 3.24
CA LEU A 76 -1.30 -3.75 2.57
C LEU A 76 -1.76 -2.38 3.05
N PRO A 77 -2.53 -1.61 2.24
CA PRO A 77 -2.98 -0.28 2.63
C PRO A 77 -4.07 -0.31 3.71
N PRO A 78 -4.28 0.81 4.42
CA PRO A 78 -5.40 0.97 5.35
C PRO A 78 -6.75 0.67 4.68
N GLY A 79 -7.64 0.03 5.42
CA GLY A 79 -8.98 -0.38 5.00
C GLY A 79 -9.01 -1.68 4.18
N PHE A 80 -7.88 -2.23 3.76
CA PHE A 80 -7.86 -3.45 2.94
C PHE A 80 -8.50 -4.64 3.67
N HIS A 81 -8.11 -4.87 4.91
CA HIS A 81 -8.65 -5.96 5.70
C HIS A 81 -10.09 -5.67 6.13
N ALA A 82 -10.43 -4.41 6.40
CA ALA A 82 -11.82 -4.01 6.62
C ALA A 82 -12.72 -4.35 5.42
N HIS A 83 -12.30 -4.02 4.20
CA HIS A 83 -13.06 -4.31 2.98
C HIS A 83 -13.20 -5.83 2.77
N LEU A 84 -12.11 -6.59 2.95
CA LEU A 84 -12.19 -8.04 2.82
C LEU A 84 -13.14 -8.67 3.85
N GLY A 85 -13.13 -8.20 5.10
CA GLY A 85 -14.08 -8.62 6.13
C GLY A 85 -15.53 -8.29 5.77
N MET A 86 -15.79 -7.13 5.17
CA MET A 86 -17.12 -6.75 4.65
C MET A 86 -17.58 -7.71 3.53
N LEU A 87 -16.71 -8.05 2.58
CA LEU A 87 -17.05 -9.00 1.52
C LEU A 87 -17.35 -10.39 2.07
N TYR A 88 -16.56 -10.87 3.04
CA TYR A 88 -16.86 -12.14 3.72
C TYR A 88 -18.23 -12.13 4.40
N ALA A 89 -18.60 -11.01 5.05
CA ALA A 89 -19.92 -10.87 5.64
C ALA A 89 -21.02 -10.91 4.58
N GLN A 90 -20.83 -10.24 3.43
CA GLN A 90 -21.78 -10.22 2.31
C GLN A 90 -22.06 -11.62 1.74
N VAL A 91 -21.06 -12.49 1.69
CA VAL A 91 -21.21 -13.87 1.19
C VAL A 91 -21.51 -14.91 2.28
N GLY A 92 -21.72 -14.47 3.54
CA GLY A 92 -22.05 -15.35 4.66
C GLY A 92 -20.87 -16.16 5.23
N ARG A 93 -19.62 -15.79 4.91
CA ARG A 93 -18.39 -16.39 5.48
C ARG A 93 -18.04 -15.74 6.83
N ASP A 94 -18.95 -15.87 7.79
CA ASP A 94 -18.90 -15.16 9.06
C ASP A 94 -17.66 -15.46 9.93
N ASP A 95 -17.13 -16.68 9.82
CA ASP A 95 -15.93 -17.13 10.51
C ASP A 95 -14.67 -16.37 10.07
N ALA A 96 -14.68 -15.85 8.83
CA ALA A 96 -13.58 -15.08 8.26
C ALA A 96 -13.68 -13.57 8.54
N VAL A 97 -14.82 -13.05 9.00
CA VAL A 97 -15.03 -11.60 9.20
C VAL A 97 -14.19 -11.06 10.35
N LEU A 98 -14.35 -11.63 11.54
CA LEU A 98 -13.69 -11.15 12.76
C LEU A 98 -12.15 -11.15 12.65
N PRO A 99 -11.50 -12.19 12.11
CA PRO A 99 -10.05 -12.18 11.87
C PRO A 99 -9.58 -11.00 11.01
N GLN A 100 -10.33 -10.63 9.97
CA GLN A 100 -9.96 -9.52 9.10
C GLN A 100 -10.07 -8.18 9.84
N PHE A 101 -11.15 -7.95 10.58
CA PHE A 101 -11.30 -6.71 11.37
C PHE A 101 -10.26 -6.58 12.48
N GLN A 102 -9.88 -7.69 13.13
CA GLN A 102 -8.79 -7.67 14.11
C GLN A 102 -7.43 -7.37 13.46
N THR A 103 -7.19 -7.90 12.26
CA THR A 103 -5.96 -7.62 11.50
C THR A 103 -5.90 -6.13 11.14
N GLU A 104 -6.99 -5.56 10.62
CA GLU A 104 -7.09 -4.14 10.33
C GLU A 104 -6.80 -3.28 11.57
N LYS A 105 -7.47 -3.57 12.69
CA LYS A 105 -7.25 -2.86 13.96
C LYS A 105 -5.80 -2.93 14.46
N THR A 106 -5.12 -4.06 14.21
CA THR A 106 -3.73 -4.27 14.62
C THR A 106 -2.75 -3.49 13.76
N LEU A 107 -2.98 -3.47 12.44
CA LEU A 107 -2.13 -2.75 11.48
C LEU A 107 -2.37 -1.23 11.54
N PHE A 108 -3.61 -0.82 11.84
CA PHE A 108 -4.09 0.55 11.76
C PHE A 108 -4.84 0.93 13.04
N PRO A 109 -4.13 1.25 14.15
CA PRO A 109 -4.76 1.60 15.42
C PRO A 109 -5.66 2.84 15.35
N GLU A 110 -5.48 3.70 14.33
CA GLU A 110 -6.39 4.80 14.02
C GLU A 110 -7.81 4.34 13.66
N SER A 111 -7.95 3.12 13.13
CA SER A 111 -9.25 2.52 12.79
C SER A 111 -9.91 1.84 13.98
N ALA A 112 -9.22 1.70 15.12
CA ALA A 112 -9.64 0.84 16.23
C ALA A 112 -11.06 1.13 16.75
N VAL A 113 -11.41 2.41 16.88
CA VAL A 113 -12.76 2.82 17.34
C VAL A 113 -13.83 2.33 16.37
N PHE A 114 -13.60 2.47 15.07
CA PHE A 114 -14.54 2.02 14.04
C PHE A 114 -14.63 0.49 13.99
N MET A 115 -13.49 -0.21 14.02
CA MET A 115 -13.45 -1.68 14.07
C MET A 115 -14.18 -2.22 15.31
N ASP A 116 -14.00 -1.59 16.48
CA ASP A 116 -14.69 -1.98 17.71
C ASP A 116 -16.21 -1.80 17.63
N VAL A 117 -16.69 -0.80 16.88
CA VAL A 117 -18.13 -0.65 16.59
C VAL A 117 -18.59 -1.81 15.70
N LEU A 118 -17.90 -2.08 14.59
CA LEU A 118 -18.28 -3.15 13.66
C LEU A 118 -18.31 -4.53 14.33
N MET A 119 -17.36 -4.83 15.21
CA MET A 119 -17.27 -6.12 15.91
C MET A 119 -18.30 -6.28 17.05
N LYS A 120 -18.90 -5.19 17.53
CA LYS A 120 -19.96 -5.22 18.56
C LYS A 120 -21.36 -5.32 18.00
N GLN A 121 -21.56 -4.92 16.74
CA GLN A 121 -22.86 -4.95 16.08
C GLN A 121 -23.33 -6.42 15.96
N PRO A 122 -24.52 -6.78 16.48
CA PRO A 122 -25.18 -8.01 16.10
C PRO A 122 -25.37 -7.99 14.58
N LYS A 123 -25.28 -9.15 13.91
CA LYS A 123 -25.50 -9.26 12.46
C LYS A 123 -26.85 -8.64 12.07
N GLU A 124 -26.86 -7.37 11.67
CA GLU A 124 -28.00 -6.78 11.01
C GLU A 124 -28.06 -7.45 9.64
N LYS A 125 -29.17 -8.13 9.36
CA LYS A 125 -29.33 -8.88 8.11
C LYS A 125 -29.16 -7.89 6.96
N ALA A 126 -28.08 -8.02 6.21
CA ALA A 126 -27.91 -7.33 4.94
C ALA A 126 -29.15 -7.60 4.09
N GLN A 127 -29.92 -6.54 3.82
CA GLN A 127 -31.10 -6.54 2.96
C GLN A 127 -30.68 -6.52 1.49
#